data_AF-A0A1M5F6H1-F1
#
_entry.id   AF-A0A1M5F6H1-F1
#
_cell.length_a   1.000
_cell.length_b   1.000
_cell.length_c   1.000
_cell.angle_alpha   90.00
_cell.angle_beta   90.00
_cell.angle_gamma   90.00
#
_symmetry.space_group_name_H-M   'P 1'
#
loop_
_entity.id
_entity.type
_entity.pdbx_description
1 polymer ?
#
loop_
_entity_poly.entity_id
_entity_poly.type
_entity_poly.pdbx_seq_one_letter_code
_entity_poly.pdbx_strand_id
1 'polypeptide(L)'
;MTKTLVKFLVLIIIFASCKVTETNFVGSYSMDKVPKTTFTFNSDKTFSFTRINANPYLHPFDHPDEYHFTTKGNWGFVDKNIVEIVSQVDTVIYPLVTIDKSNPQNDSTSKFNFIDVYGDKVKILYVQKTDSSIVAALHRSMDFFSCNLKKEDTLEFHFYGYLPYKFVGGQQENSDYLITLRPYFKPNFFFRRQFKVTKNKIRDIKVGVDFKRKKSGI
;
A
#
# COMPACT_ATOMS: atom_id res chain seq x y z
N MET A 1 61.59 38.74 17.22
CA MET A 1 61.31 37.35 17.64
C MET A 1 59.97 37.30 18.36
N THR A 2 58.88 37.19 17.62
CA THR A 2 57.51 37.09 18.14
C THR A 2 57.12 35.62 18.18
N LYS A 3 57.01 35.07 19.39
CA LYS A 3 56.68 33.66 19.61
C LYS A 3 55.22 33.41 19.26
N THR A 4 55.04 32.56 18.27
CA THR A 4 53.82 31.92 17.81
C THR A 4 53.08 31.29 19.00
N LEU A 5 52.04 31.95 19.49
CA LEU A 5 51.13 31.33 20.46
C LEU A 5 50.29 30.31 19.69
N VAL A 6 50.68 29.06 19.87
CA VAL A 6 50.04 27.84 19.41
C VAL A 6 48.53 27.96 19.56
N LYS A 7 47.84 27.97 18.41
CA LYS A 7 46.40 27.75 18.28
C LYS A 7 46.08 26.43 18.99
N PHE A 8 45.64 26.52 20.25
CA PHE A 8 45.13 25.39 21.01
C PHE A 8 43.79 24.99 20.38
N LEU A 9 43.93 24.11 19.38
CA LEU A 9 43.20 22.88 19.17
C LEU A 9 42.23 22.51 20.31
N VAL A 10 41.13 23.24 20.44
CA VAL A 10 39.92 22.79 21.13
C VAL A 10 38.76 22.99 20.15
N LEU A 11 38.96 22.48 18.93
CA LEU A 11 37.84 22.04 18.11
C LEU A 11 37.35 20.75 18.78
N ILE A 12 36.60 20.91 19.89
CA ILE A 12 35.68 19.88 20.36
C ILE A 12 34.65 19.79 19.22
N ILE A 13 35.00 19.04 18.19
CA ILE A 13 34.01 18.36 17.36
C ILE A 13 33.35 17.44 18.39
N ILE A 14 32.29 17.97 19.00
CA ILE A 14 31.28 17.17 19.66
C ILE A 14 30.82 16.26 18.52
N PHE A 15 31.44 15.08 18.41
CA PHE A 15 30.82 13.93 17.78
C PHE A 15 29.64 13.59 18.68
N ALA A 16 28.62 14.46 18.64
CA ALA A 16 27.28 14.15 19.05
C ALA A 16 26.91 13.04 18.09
N SER A 17 27.22 11.81 18.51
CA SER A 17 26.72 10.61 17.90
C SER A 17 25.22 10.67 18.16
N CYS A 18 24.51 11.46 17.33
CA CYS A 18 23.11 11.79 17.45
C CYS A 18 22.38 10.47 17.65
N LYS A 19 22.02 10.19 18.91
CA LYS A 19 21.14 9.07 19.22
C LYS A 19 19.88 9.35 18.43
N VAL A 20 19.52 8.44 17.54
CA VAL A 20 18.21 8.48 16.91
C VAL A 20 17.22 8.21 18.04
N THR A 21 16.55 9.25 18.52
CA THR A 21 15.52 9.13 19.54
C THR A 21 14.22 8.63 18.90
N GLU A 22 13.34 8.02 19.69
CA GLU A 22 12.00 7.60 19.25
C GLU A 22 11.28 8.72 18.49
N THR A 23 11.31 9.94 19.02
CA THR A 23 10.71 11.14 18.44
C THR A 23 11.29 11.55 17.08
N ASN A 24 12.53 11.17 16.76
CA ASN A 24 13.22 11.62 15.56
C ASN A 24 12.93 10.75 14.34
N PHE A 25 12.58 9.48 14.50
CA PHE A 25 12.34 8.56 13.38
C PHE A 25 10.87 8.15 13.20
N VAL A 26 10.00 8.32 14.21
CA VAL A 26 8.55 8.15 14.03
C VAL A 26 8.05 9.01 12.87
N GLY A 27 7.20 8.45 12.02
CA GLY A 27 6.69 9.10 10.82
C GLY A 27 6.49 8.15 9.64
N SER A 28 6.07 8.72 8.52
CA SER A 28 5.79 8.00 7.28
C SER A 28 6.97 8.08 6.30
N TYR A 29 7.23 6.96 5.65
CA TYR A 29 8.31 6.73 4.69
C TYR A 29 7.72 6.13 3.42
N SER A 30 8.34 6.42 2.27
CA SER A 30 7.98 5.86 0.97
C SER A 30 9.21 5.30 0.27
N MET A 31 8.99 4.24 -0.51
CA MET A 31 10.02 3.69 -1.38
C MET A 31 10.13 4.56 -2.64
N ASP A 32 11.32 5.07 -2.99
CA ASP A 32 11.49 6.02 -4.10
C ASP A 32 10.96 5.50 -5.44
N LYS A 33 11.24 4.24 -5.75
CA LYS A 33 10.83 3.61 -7.03
C LYS A 33 9.35 3.20 -7.03
N VAL A 34 8.70 3.19 -5.87
CA VAL A 34 7.32 2.74 -5.69
C VAL A 34 6.67 3.61 -4.61
N PRO A 35 6.32 4.87 -4.92
CA PRO A 35 6.01 5.89 -3.91
C PRO A 35 4.77 5.59 -3.06
N LYS A 36 3.85 4.76 -3.56
CA LYS A 36 2.70 4.25 -2.80
C LYS A 36 3.03 3.05 -1.89
N THR A 37 4.22 2.47 -2.02
CA THR A 37 4.74 1.54 -1.01
C THR A 37 5.26 2.34 0.17
N THR A 38 4.52 2.28 1.27
CA THR A 38 4.70 3.16 2.43
C THR A 38 4.93 2.38 3.69
N PHE A 39 5.79 2.91 4.55
CA PHE A 39 6.05 2.40 5.88
C PHE A 39 5.82 3.53 6.88
N THR A 40 4.99 3.33 7.89
CA THR A 40 4.74 4.32 8.95
C THR A 40 5.07 3.71 10.29
N PHE A 41 5.94 4.37 11.04
CA PHE A 41 6.18 4.11 12.46
C PHE A 41 5.40 5.13 13.27
N ASN A 42 4.55 4.66 14.18
CA ASN A 42 3.73 5.49 15.06
C ASN A 42 4.39 5.65 16.45
N SER A 43 4.06 6.72 17.16
CA SER A 43 4.62 7.03 18.49
C SER A 43 4.17 6.05 19.60
N ASP A 44 3.08 5.31 19.37
CA ASP A 44 2.53 4.31 20.29
C ASP A 44 3.21 2.93 20.16
N LYS A 45 4.37 2.87 19.49
CA LYS A 45 5.13 1.64 19.21
C LYS A 45 4.44 0.68 18.23
N THR A 46 3.46 1.16 17.48
CA THR A 46 2.88 0.42 16.35
C THR A 46 3.46 0.86 15.01
N PHE A 47 3.36 -0.01 14.00
CA PHE A 47 3.67 0.34 12.62
C PHE A 47 2.54 -0.06 11.67
N SER A 48 2.48 0.60 10.53
CA SER A 48 1.72 0.16 9.36
C SER A 48 2.61 0.13 8.13
N PHE A 49 2.40 -0.87 7.28
CA PHE A 49 3.08 -1.04 6.02
C PHE A 49 2.06 -1.30 4.93
N THR A 50 2.22 -0.65 3.80
CA THR A 50 1.46 -0.90 2.58
C THR A 50 2.46 -1.17 1.47
N ARG A 51 2.35 -2.31 0.80
CA ARG A 51 3.09 -2.62 -0.43
C ARG A 51 2.15 -2.46 -1.61
N ILE A 52 2.55 -1.60 -2.53
CA ILE A 52 2.01 -1.53 -3.89
C ILE A 52 3.07 -2.16 -4.80
N ASN A 53 2.65 -2.90 -5.83
CA ASN A 53 3.57 -3.58 -6.71
C ASN A 53 4.40 -2.55 -7.50
N ALA A 54 5.68 -2.86 -7.74
CA ALA A 54 6.56 -2.03 -8.55
C ALA A 54 6.25 -2.16 -10.05
N ASN A 55 5.71 -3.29 -10.48
CA ASN A 55 5.41 -3.56 -11.87
C ASN A 55 3.89 -3.56 -12.13
N PRO A 56 3.35 -2.55 -12.82
CA PRO A 56 1.92 -2.43 -13.08
C PRO A 56 1.41 -3.40 -14.16
N TYR A 57 2.27 -4.24 -14.74
CA TYR A 57 1.92 -5.16 -15.83
C TYR A 57 2.03 -6.64 -15.46
N LEU A 58 2.31 -6.97 -14.18
CA LEU A 58 2.31 -8.37 -13.75
C LEU A 58 0.88 -8.87 -13.66
N HIS A 59 0.52 -9.81 -14.54
CA HIS A 59 -0.79 -10.43 -14.53
C HIS A 59 -1.04 -11.14 -13.19
N PRO A 60 -2.20 -10.90 -12.55
CA PRO A 60 -2.49 -11.41 -11.21
C PRO A 60 -2.58 -12.94 -11.15
N PHE A 61 -2.90 -13.60 -12.27
CA PHE A 61 -2.98 -15.07 -12.37
C PHE A 61 -1.60 -15.73 -12.51
N ASP A 62 -0.61 -15.03 -13.09
CA ASP A 62 0.76 -15.53 -13.18
C ASP A 62 1.57 -15.21 -11.91
N HIS A 63 1.14 -14.19 -11.16
CA HIS A 63 1.85 -13.66 -10.00
C HIS A 63 0.92 -13.34 -8.81
N PRO A 64 0.21 -14.34 -8.24
CA PRO A 64 -0.75 -14.12 -7.15
C PRO A 64 -0.09 -13.58 -5.87
N ASP A 65 1.21 -13.80 -5.67
CA ASP A 65 1.94 -13.28 -4.50
C ASP A 65 2.27 -11.78 -4.59
N GLU A 66 2.02 -11.16 -5.74
CA GLU A 66 2.35 -9.76 -6.03
C GLU A 66 1.16 -8.79 -5.86
N TYR A 67 0.04 -9.27 -5.30
CA TYR A 67 -1.06 -8.41 -4.90
C TYR A 67 -0.60 -7.34 -3.89
N HIS A 68 -1.22 -6.16 -3.99
CA HIS A 68 -1.11 -5.09 -3.02
C HIS A 68 -1.59 -5.58 -1.66
N PHE A 69 -0.78 -5.34 -0.64
CA PHE A 69 -1.15 -5.72 0.71
C PHE A 69 -0.80 -4.66 1.73
N THR A 70 -1.44 -4.79 2.88
CA THR A 70 -1.06 -4.06 4.08
C THR A 70 -0.79 -5.02 5.23
N THR A 71 0.08 -4.63 6.14
CA THR A 71 0.29 -5.28 7.45
C THR A 71 0.49 -4.20 8.50
N LYS A 72 0.14 -4.53 9.74
CA LYS A 72 0.45 -3.70 10.91
C LYS A 72 1.07 -4.56 12.00
N GLY A 73 1.62 -3.94 13.03
CA GLY A 73 2.20 -4.65 14.16
C GLY A 73 2.94 -3.72 15.10
N ASN A 74 3.87 -4.27 15.86
CA ASN A 74 4.63 -3.54 16.86
C ASN A 74 6.10 -3.39 16.47
N TRP A 75 6.75 -2.37 17.02
CA TRP A 75 8.17 -2.13 16.84
C TRP A 75 8.87 -1.81 18.17
N GLY A 76 10.17 -2.08 18.21
CA GLY A 76 11.03 -1.74 19.34
C GLY A 76 12.48 -1.58 18.93
N PHE A 77 13.23 -0.76 19.66
CA PHE A 77 14.69 -0.66 19.46
C PHE A 77 15.36 -1.92 20.01
N VAL A 78 16.23 -2.52 19.19
CA VAL A 78 17.14 -3.61 19.60
C VAL A 78 18.59 -3.15 19.68
N ASP A 79 18.89 -2.00 19.06
CA ASP A 79 20.16 -1.28 19.17
C ASP A 79 19.92 0.22 18.92
N LYS A 80 20.93 1.08 19.11
CA LYS A 80 20.89 2.54 19.01
C LYS A 80 20.20 3.10 17.77
N ASN A 81 20.30 2.42 16.62
CA ASN A 81 19.67 2.82 15.37
C ASN A 81 19.03 1.64 14.63
N ILE A 82 18.76 0.55 15.34
CA ILE A 82 18.13 -0.64 14.77
C ILE A 82 16.80 -0.85 15.46
N VAL A 83 15.75 -0.80 14.66
CA VAL A 83 14.38 -1.11 15.07
C VAL A 83 14.05 -2.51 14.56
N GLU A 84 13.53 -3.35 15.44
CA GLU A 84 12.93 -4.62 15.09
C GLU A 84 11.41 -4.46 15.03
N ILE A 85 10.78 -5.05 14.02
CA ILE A 85 9.34 -5.07 13.85
C ILE A 85 8.80 -6.50 13.82
N VAL A 86 7.58 -6.66 14.33
CA VAL A 86 6.84 -7.91 14.28
C VAL A 86 5.41 -7.60 13.83
N SER A 87 5.01 -8.15 12.69
CA SER A 87 3.62 -8.07 12.21
C SER A 87 2.69 -8.75 13.20
N GLN A 88 1.49 -8.21 13.36
CA GLN A 88 0.47 -8.85 14.16
C GLN A 88 0.07 -10.22 13.57
N VAL A 89 -0.26 -11.14 14.46
CA VAL A 89 -1.05 -12.32 14.14
C VAL A 89 -2.49 -11.86 14.07
N ASP A 90 -3.19 -12.22 12.99
CA ASP A 90 -4.59 -11.87 12.82
C ASP A 90 -5.30 -12.96 12.01
N THR A 91 -6.52 -13.30 12.41
CA THR A 91 -7.40 -14.25 11.71
C THR A 91 -8.64 -13.56 11.15
N VAL A 92 -8.79 -12.25 11.38
CA VAL A 92 -9.94 -11.46 10.92
C VAL A 92 -9.86 -11.24 9.41
N ILE A 93 -10.99 -11.46 8.73
CA ILE A 93 -11.17 -11.15 7.32
C ILE A 93 -11.61 -9.69 7.21
N TYR A 94 -10.80 -8.87 6.55
CA TYR A 94 -11.11 -7.46 6.31
C TYR A 94 -11.90 -7.28 5.02
N PRO A 95 -12.87 -6.36 4.97
CA PRO A 95 -13.54 -6.03 3.72
C PRO A 95 -12.53 -5.45 2.73
N LEU A 96 -12.43 -6.09 1.56
CA LEU A 96 -11.50 -5.70 0.49
C LEU A 96 -12.08 -4.62 -0.43
N VAL A 97 -13.38 -4.34 -0.30
CA VAL A 97 -14.07 -3.34 -1.10
C VAL A 97 -14.99 -2.48 -0.26
N THR A 98 -15.22 -1.25 -0.71
CA THR A 98 -16.32 -0.38 -0.26
C THR A 98 -17.08 0.05 -1.50
N ILE A 99 -18.41 0.06 -1.43
CA ILE A 99 -19.28 0.30 -2.58
C ILE A 99 -20.14 1.51 -2.30
N ASP A 100 -19.96 2.54 -3.12
CA ASP A 100 -20.85 3.69 -3.17
C ASP A 100 -21.75 3.56 -4.41
N LYS A 101 -23.06 3.72 -4.20
CA LYS A 101 -24.10 3.56 -5.21
C LYS A 101 -24.79 4.88 -5.46
N SER A 102 -24.93 5.27 -6.72
CA SER A 102 -25.76 6.41 -7.14
C SER A 102 -26.74 5.99 -8.22
N ASN A 103 -27.75 6.85 -8.44
CA ASN A 103 -28.68 6.68 -9.56
C ASN A 103 -27.89 6.55 -10.88
N PRO A 104 -28.30 5.64 -11.78
CA PRO A 104 -27.60 5.44 -13.02
C PRO A 104 -27.69 6.69 -13.90
N GLN A 105 -26.65 6.96 -14.68
CA GLN A 105 -26.75 7.97 -15.75
C GLN A 105 -27.69 7.54 -16.88
N ASN A 106 -28.00 6.24 -16.99
CA ASN A 106 -28.93 5.66 -17.94
C ASN A 106 -29.68 4.49 -17.30
N ASP A 107 -31.00 4.58 -17.20
CA ASP A 107 -31.89 3.62 -16.52
C ASP A 107 -31.74 2.16 -16.99
N SER A 108 -31.23 1.96 -18.20
CA SER A 108 -31.05 0.63 -18.81
C SER A 108 -29.69 -0.02 -18.56
N THR A 109 -28.74 0.68 -17.92
CA THR A 109 -27.37 0.17 -17.74
C THR A 109 -26.81 0.49 -16.37
N SER A 110 -26.08 -0.46 -15.81
CA SER A 110 -25.19 -0.22 -14.69
C SER A 110 -23.79 0.15 -15.15
N LYS A 111 -23.10 0.99 -14.38
CA LYS A 111 -21.72 1.41 -14.63
C LYS A 111 -20.85 1.11 -13.43
N PHE A 112 -19.71 0.48 -13.66
CA PHE A 112 -18.76 0.09 -12.63
C PHE A 112 -17.46 0.85 -12.79
N ASN A 113 -17.09 1.64 -11.78
CA ASN A 113 -15.81 2.35 -11.70
C ASN A 113 -15.05 1.86 -10.47
N PHE A 114 -13.73 1.73 -10.58
CA PHE A 114 -12.88 1.26 -9.49
C PHE A 114 -11.81 2.29 -9.15
N ILE A 115 -11.61 2.53 -7.85
CA ILE A 115 -10.57 3.41 -7.32
C ILE A 115 -9.80 2.71 -6.20
N ASP A 116 -8.57 3.12 -5.92
CA ASP A 116 -7.82 2.68 -4.75
C ASP A 116 -8.10 3.57 -3.52
N VAL A 117 -7.54 3.19 -2.37
CA VAL A 117 -7.65 3.95 -1.11
C VAL A 117 -7.01 5.35 -1.15
N TYR A 118 -6.27 5.67 -2.21
CA TYR A 118 -5.69 7.00 -2.45
C TYR A 118 -6.54 7.82 -3.44
N GLY A 119 -7.65 7.27 -3.93
CA GLY A 119 -8.54 7.90 -4.91
C GLY A 119 -8.09 7.72 -6.36
N ASP A 120 -7.02 6.97 -6.61
CA ASP A 120 -6.53 6.74 -7.97
C ASP A 120 -7.37 5.68 -8.68
N LYS A 121 -7.65 5.91 -9.96
CA LYS A 121 -8.42 4.96 -10.78
C LYS A 121 -7.67 3.63 -10.91
N VAL A 122 -8.36 2.53 -10.61
CA VAL A 122 -7.90 1.16 -10.87
C VAL A 122 -8.52 0.67 -12.17
N LYS A 123 -7.67 0.24 -13.11
CA LYS A 123 -8.14 -0.26 -14.40
C LYS A 123 -8.58 -1.71 -14.30
N ILE A 124 -9.67 -2.05 -14.99
CA ILE A 124 -10.23 -3.38 -15.10
C ILE A 124 -9.47 -4.11 -16.22
N LEU A 125 -8.89 -5.28 -15.94
CA LEU A 125 -8.21 -6.08 -16.94
C LEU A 125 -9.19 -6.80 -17.85
N TYR A 126 -10.09 -7.53 -17.22
CA TYR A 126 -11.16 -8.25 -17.87
C TYR A 126 -12.30 -8.46 -16.88
N VAL A 127 -13.47 -8.77 -17.44
CA VAL A 127 -14.66 -9.15 -16.70
C VAL A 127 -15.05 -10.55 -17.15
N GLN A 128 -15.30 -11.43 -16.18
CA GLN A 128 -15.76 -12.78 -16.43
C GLN A 128 -17.10 -13.05 -15.75
N LYS A 129 -17.86 -13.99 -16.31
CA LYS A 129 -19.04 -14.58 -15.66
C LYS A 129 -18.65 -15.78 -14.82
N THR A 130 -19.60 -16.31 -14.05
CA THR A 130 -19.43 -17.50 -13.20
C THR A 130 -19.06 -18.77 -13.95
N ASP A 131 -19.41 -18.87 -15.24
CA ASP A 131 -19.01 -19.95 -16.15
C ASP A 131 -17.60 -19.75 -16.75
N SER A 132 -16.85 -18.78 -16.25
CA SER A 132 -15.53 -18.37 -16.75
C SER A 132 -15.54 -17.78 -18.17
N SER A 133 -16.72 -17.50 -18.75
CA SER A 133 -16.79 -16.78 -20.02
C SER A 133 -16.31 -15.34 -19.84
N ILE A 134 -15.32 -14.94 -20.63
CA ILE A 134 -14.81 -13.56 -20.65
C ILE A 134 -15.81 -12.71 -21.42
N VAL A 135 -16.43 -11.73 -20.74
CA VAL A 135 -17.43 -10.83 -21.34
C VAL A 135 -16.85 -9.50 -21.75
N ALA A 136 -15.66 -9.16 -21.27
CA ALA A 136 -14.86 -8.05 -21.76
C ALA A 136 -13.39 -8.28 -21.45
N ALA A 137 -12.51 -8.15 -22.46
CA ALA A 137 -11.07 -8.13 -22.30
C ALA A 137 -10.48 -7.06 -23.19
N LEU A 138 -9.51 -6.30 -22.68
CA LEU A 138 -8.83 -5.27 -23.45
C LEU A 138 -7.32 -5.38 -23.21
N HIS A 139 -6.54 -5.43 -24.30
CA HIS A 139 -5.07 -5.39 -24.29
C HIS A 139 -4.48 -4.14 -23.57
N ARG A 140 -5.33 -3.18 -23.14
CA ARG A 140 -4.91 -1.93 -22.48
C ARG A 140 -5.70 -1.54 -21.22
N SER A 141 -6.44 -2.47 -20.59
CA SER A 141 -7.23 -2.25 -19.36
C SER A 141 -8.35 -1.18 -19.50
N MET A 142 -9.54 -1.46 -18.97
CA MET A 142 -10.74 -0.61 -19.06
C MET A 142 -10.84 0.33 -17.87
N ASP A 143 -11.25 1.57 -18.10
CA ASP A 143 -11.47 2.57 -17.05
C ASP A 143 -12.76 2.34 -16.25
N PHE A 144 -13.75 1.77 -16.92
CA PHE A 144 -15.05 1.42 -16.37
C PHE A 144 -15.64 0.28 -17.19
N PHE A 145 -16.64 -0.39 -16.65
CA PHE A 145 -17.44 -1.38 -17.36
C PHE A 145 -18.91 -1.01 -17.27
N SER A 146 -19.64 -1.12 -18.37
CA SER A 146 -21.07 -0.86 -18.41
C SER A 146 -21.80 -2.04 -19.02
N CYS A 147 -22.88 -2.46 -18.38
CA CYS A 147 -23.73 -3.54 -18.88
C CYS A 147 -25.16 -3.36 -18.39
N ASN A 148 -26.11 -3.95 -19.12
CA ASN A 148 -27.46 -4.13 -18.61
C ASN A 148 -27.44 -5.34 -17.65
N LEU A 149 -27.51 -5.09 -16.35
CA LEU A 149 -27.45 -6.14 -15.33
C LEU A 149 -28.76 -6.91 -15.30
N LYS A 150 -28.68 -8.23 -15.42
CA LYS A 150 -29.79 -9.12 -15.09
C LYS A 150 -29.67 -9.57 -13.62
N LYS A 151 -30.81 -9.92 -13.04
CA LYS A 151 -30.93 -10.39 -11.65
C LYS A 151 -29.98 -11.56 -11.30
N GLU A 152 -29.79 -12.46 -12.27
CA GLU A 152 -28.96 -13.67 -12.16
C GLU A 152 -27.47 -13.40 -12.46
N ASP A 153 -27.14 -12.21 -13.00
CA ASP A 153 -25.79 -11.96 -13.46
C ASP A 153 -24.83 -11.86 -12.27
N THR A 154 -23.75 -12.63 -12.39
CA THR A 154 -22.61 -12.53 -11.50
C THR A 154 -21.42 -12.14 -12.36
N LEU A 155 -20.82 -11.01 -12.01
CA LEU A 155 -19.66 -10.45 -12.70
C LEU A 155 -18.45 -10.52 -11.78
N GLU A 156 -17.34 -11.00 -12.30
CA GLU A 156 -16.07 -10.99 -11.60
C GLU A 156 -15.09 -10.10 -12.35
N PHE A 157 -14.59 -9.10 -11.65
CA PHE A 157 -13.70 -8.07 -12.16
C PHE A 157 -12.27 -8.38 -11.72
N HIS A 158 -11.35 -8.33 -12.67
CA HIS A 158 -9.92 -8.61 -12.44
C HIS A 158 -9.07 -7.37 -12.62
N PHE A 159 -8.04 -7.21 -11.81
CA PHE A 159 -7.22 -5.99 -11.74
C PHE A 159 -5.74 -6.31 -11.62
N TYR A 160 -4.87 -5.36 -11.98
CA TYR A 160 -3.46 -5.44 -11.58
C TYR A 160 -3.32 -5.12 -10.09
N GLY A 161 -2.67 -6.02 -9.35
CA GLY A 161 -2.31 -5.79 -7.95
C GLY A 161 -3.48 -5.85 -6.96
N TYR A 162 -4.71 -6.16 -7.36
CA TYR A 162 -5.83 -6.39 -6.43
C TYR A 162 -6.45 -7.76 -6.65
N LEU A 163 -6.98 -8.33 -5.57
CA LEU A 163 -7.79 -9.55 -5.65
C LEU A 163 -9.02 -9.31 -6.52
N PRO A 164 -9.49 -10.33 -7.26
CA PRO A 164 -10.71 -10.22 -8.05
C PRO A 164 -11.90 -9.80 -7.19
N TYR A 165 -12.77 -8.96 -7.74
CA TYR A 165 -14.00 -8.55 -7.08
C TYR A 165 -15.20 -9.23 -7.74
N LYS A 166 -15.96 -9.99 -6.95
CA LYS A 166 -17.20 -10.64 -7.38
C LYS A 166 -18.40 -9.78 -7.02
N PHE A 167 -19.09 -9.29 -8.04
CA PHE A 167 -20.37 -8.60 -7.93
C PHE A 167 -21.50 -9.57 -8.25
N VAL A 168 -22.53 -9.59 -7.40
CA VAL A 168 -23.73 -10.40 -7.59
C VAL A 168 -24.90 -9.46 -7.82
N GLY A 169 -25.53 -9.53 -9.00
CA GLY A 169 -26.61 -8.65 -9.43
C GLY A 169 -27.78 -8.62 -8.46
N GLY A 170 -28.18 -9.77 -7.92
CA GLY A 170 -29.25 -9.86 -6.91
C GLY A 170 -30.53 -9.13 -7.35
N GLN A 171 -31.31 -8.60 -6.40
CA GLN A 171 -32.50 -7.77 -6.69
C GLN A 171 -32.17 -6.31 -7.06
N GLN A 172 -30.92 -6.00 -7.46
CA GLN A 172 -30.51 -4.61 -7.62
C GLN A 172 -30.93 -4.05 -8.99
N GLU A 173 -31.64 -2.93 -8.95
CA GLU A 173 -31.88 -2.06 -10.12
C GLU A 173 -30.55 -1.53 -10.68
N ASN A 174 -30.54 -1.21 -11.98
CA ASN A 174 -29.36 -0.65 -12.64
C ASN A 174 -28.85 0.59 -11.91
N SER A 175 -27.53 0.71 -11.75
CA SER A 175 -26.93 1.81 -10.99
C SER A 175 -25.49 2.10 -11.35
N ASP A 176 -25.05 3.29 -10.95
CA ASP A 176 -23.65 3.68 -11.04
C ASP A 176 -22.95 3.31 -9.73
N TYR A 177 -21.98 2.41 -9.85
CA TYR A 177 -21.16 1.88 -8.76
C TYR A 177 -19.77 2.52 -8.81
N LEU A 178 -19.39 3.16 -7.69
CA LEU A 178 -18.02 3.53 -7.39
C LEU A 178 -17.48 2.57 -6.33
N ILE A 179 -16.51 1.74 -6.71
CA ILE A 179 -16.00 0.66 -5.88
C ILE A 179 -14.57 0.99 -5.48
N THR A 180 -14.34 1.19 -4.18
CA THR A 180 -13.00 1.42 -3.64
C THR A 180 -12.35 0.08 -3.28
N LEU A 181 -11.26 -0.26 -3.97
CA LEU A 181 -10.46 -1.46 -3.74
C LEU A 181 -9.41 -1.21 -2.64
N ARG A 182 -9.34 -2.14 -1.69
CA ARG A 182 -8.39 -2.10 -0.58
C ARG A 182 -7.32 -3.18 -0.74
N PRO A 183 -6.04 -2.89 -0.45
CA PRO A 183 -5.01 -3.92 -0.33
C PRO A 183 -5.44 -4.99 0.68
N TYR A 184 -5.14 -6.26 0.42
CA TYR A 184 -5.48 -7.32 1.37
C TYR A 184 -4.61 -7.24 2.61
N PHE A 185 -5.14 -7.65 3.76
CA PHE A 185 -4.37 -7.69 4.99
C PHE A 185 -3.50 -8.95 5.03
N LYS A 186 -2.18 -8.80 5.22
CA LYS A 186 -1.23 -9.91 5.31
C LYS A 186 -0.69 -10.05 6.74
N PRO A 187 -1.31 -10.89 7.59
CA PRO A 187 -0.80 -11.14 8.94
C PRO A 187 0.57 -11.84 8.88
N ASN A 188 1.34 -11.73 9.96
CA ASN A 188 2.62 -12.44 10.11
C ASN A 188 3.66 -12.17 9.00
N PHE A 189 3.52 -11.08 8.24
CA PHE A 189 4.41 -10.81 7.11
C PHE A 189 5.85 -10.53 7.55
N PHE A 190 6.03 -9.71 8.59
CA PHE A 190 7.34 -9.45 9.20
C PHE A 190 7.48 -10.24 10.49
N PHE A 191 8.52 -11.08 10.57
CA PHE A 191 8.93 -11.74 11.82
C PHE A 191 10.35 -11.31 12.17
N ARG A 192 10.49 -10.59 13.28
CA ARG A 192 11.76 -10.03 13.79
C ARG A 192 12.56 -9.32 12.69
N ARG A 193 11.87 -8.55 11.84
CA ARG A 193 12.47 -7.85 10.71
C ARG A 193 13.16 -6.59 11.22
N GLN A 194 14.40 -6.37 10.81
CA GLN A 194 15.20 -5.25 11.32
C GLN A 194 15.40 -4.14 10.30
N PHE A 195 15.30 -2.91 10.78
CA PHE A 195 15.48 -1.69 10.01
C PHE A 195 16.54 -0.82 10.66
N LYS A 196 17.50 -0.37 9.85
CA LYS A 196 18.40 0.70 10.25
C LYS A 196 17.68 2.03 10.06
N VAL A 197 17.52 2.80 11.14
CA VAL A 197 16.73 4.03 11.14
C VAL A 197 17.61 5.27 11.28
N THR A 198 17.20 6.35 10.60
CA THR A 198 17.74 7.70 10.71
C THR A 198 16.58 8.69 10.65
N LYS A 199 16.83 9.98 10.92
CA LYS A 199 15.78 11.03 10.91
C LYS A 199 14.96 11.07 9.62
N ASN A 200 15.59 10.84 8.47
CA ASN A 200 14.97 11.06 7.14
C ASN A 200 14.84 9.78 6.31
N LYS A 201 15.26 8.63 6.84
CA LYS A 201 15.35 7.40 6.07
C LYS A 201 15.36 6.19 6.99
N ILE A 202 14.71 5.13 6.53
CA ILE A 202 14.85 3.79 7.08
C ILE A 202 15.39 2.87 5.99
N ARG A 203 16.17 1.87 6.38
CA ARG A 203 16.68 0.84 5.48
C ARG A 203 16.34 -0.53 6.04
N ASP A 204 15.66 -1.33 5.25
CA ASP A 204 15.46 -2.73 5.56
C ASP A 204 16.80 -3.47 5.48
N ILE A 205 17.27 -4.05 6.59
CA ILE A 205 18.59 -4.68 6.67
C ILE A 205 18.64 -5.95 5.81
N LYS A 206 17.55 -6.72 5.76
CA LYS A 206 17.54 -8.03 5.09
C LYS A 206 17.45 -7.91 3.56
N VAL A 207 16.67 -6.98 3.03
CA VAL A 207 16.57 -6.78 1.55
C VAL A 207 17.40 -5.61 1.04
N GLY A 208 17.96 -4.80 1.93
CA GLY A 208 18.80 -3.66 1.55
C GLY A 208 18.04 -2.49 0.90
N VAL A 209 16.70 -2.49 0.98
CA VAL A 209 15.83 -1.47 0.37
C VAL A 209 15.69 -0.26 1.29
N ASP A 210 15.73 0.92 0.68
CA ASP A 210 15.65 2.20 1.35
C ASP A 210 14.25 2.83 1.21
N PHE A 211 13.78 3.42 2.29
CA PHE A 211 12.57 4.24 2.30
C PHE A 211 12.93 5.64 2.82
N LYS A 212 12.53 6.66 2.07
CA LYS A 212 12.76 8.06 2.44
C LYS A 212 11.55 8.60 3.17
N ARG A 213 11.78 9.45 4.17
CA ARG A 213 10.71 10.09 4.92
C ARG A 213 9.88 10.95 3.97
N LYS A 214 8.56 10.80 4.02
CA LYS A 214 7.65 11.70 3.32
C LYS A 214 7.82 13.09 3.91
N LYS A 215 7.93 14.10 3.06
CA LYS A 215 7.81 15.48 3.52
C LYS A 215 6.41 15.64 4.08
N SER A 216 6.26 16.12 5.32
CA SER A 216 4.96 16.58 5.79
C SER A 216 4.51 17.66 4.80
N GLY A 217 3.42 17.39 4.07
CA GLY A 217 2.82 18.40 3.22
C GLY A 217 2.35 19.55 4.08
N ILE A 218 2.73 20.77 3.69
CA ILE A 218 1.91 21.97 3.89
C ILE A 218 0.79 21.88 2.87
#